data_AF-A0A7C4TXE5-F1
#
_entry.id   AF-A0A7C4TXE5-F1
#
_cell.length_a   1.000
_cell.length_b   1.000
_cell.length_c   1.000
_cell.angle_alpha   90.00
_cell.angle_beta   90.00
_cell.angle_gamma   90.00
#
_symmetry.space_group_name_H-M   'P 1'
#
loop_
_entity.id
_entity.type
_entity.pdbx_description
1 polymer ?
#
loop_
_entity_poly.entity_id
_entity_poly.type
_entity_poly.pdbx_seq_one_letter_code
_entity_poly.pdbx_strand_id
1 'polypeptide(L)'
;MRKTILKVLATLLVVSLLLTNLSGYSKVKADNGTKTVNVYVDPRIELLYTVELLSGYSVTGYYNNTQYKKEILDYFSAFKSHPAVKKFKEMSRRGFGY
;
A
#
# COMPACT_ATOMS: atom_id res chain seq x y z
N MET A 1 34.24 -4.20 31.03
CA MET A 1 33.10 -5.01 30.52
C MET A 1 32.11 -4.20 29.66
N ARG A 2 31.51 -3.09 30.15
CA ARG A 2 30.52 -2.29 29.39
C ARG A 2 31.01 -1.77 28.02
N LYS A 3 32.28 -1.33 27.91
CA LYS A 3 32.88 -0.88 26.64
C LYS A 3 33.15 -2.03 25.66
N THR A 4 33.42 -3.23 26.15
CA THR A 4 33.65 -4.43 25.32
C THR A 4 32.34 -4.94 24.73
N ILE A 5 31.28 -4.98 25.53
CA ILE A 5 29.93 -5.36 25.10
C ILE A 5 29.40 -4.38 24.03
N LEU A 6 29.61 -3.07 24.23
CA LEU A 6 29.20 -2.05 23.26
C LEU A 6 29.93 -2.19 21.91
N LYS A 7 31.22 -2.53 21.94
CA LYS A 7 31.99 -2.81 20.71
C LYS A 7 31.46 -4.04 19.98
N VAL A 8 31.17 -5.13 20.69
CA VAL A 8 30.63 -6.36 20.08
C VAL A 8 29.25 -6.12 19.44
N LEU A 9 28.37 -5.37 20.10
CA LEU A 9 27.06 -4.99 19.55
C LEU A 9 27.19 -4.10 18.30
N ALA A 10 28.11 -3.14 18.30
CA ALA A 10 28.37 -2.30 17.13
C ALA A 10 28.89 -3.14 15.95
N THR A 11 29.80 -4.08 16.20
CA THR A 11 30.31 -4.98 15.15
C THR A 11 29.20 -5.87 14.59
N LEU A 12 28.32 -6.43 15.43
CA LEU A 12 27.16 -7.23 14.99
C LEU A 12 26.20 -6.44 14.10
N LEU A 13 25.95 -5.17 14.42
CA LEU A 13 25.08 -4.30 13.64
C LEU A 13 25.69 -3.96 12.27
N VAL A 14 26.99 -3.71 12.20
CA VAL A 14 27.69 -3.46 10.93
C VAL A 14 27.68 -4.71 10.04
N VAL A 15 27.88 -5.90 10.62
CA VAL A 15 27.83 -7.17 9.88
C VAL A 15 26.43 -7.45 9.34
N SER A 16 25.36 -7.15 10.10
CA SER A 16 23.99 -7.34 9.59
C SER A 16 23.68 -6.41 8.42
N LEU A 17 24.11 -5.14 8.46
CA LEU A 17 23.97 -4.21 7.34
C LEU A 17 24.71 -4.69 6.09
N LEU A 18 25.94 -5.23 6.24
CA LEU A 18 26.71 -5.74 5.11
C LEU A 18 26.06 -6.98 4.47
N LEU A 19 25.46 -7.87 5.27
CA LEU A 19 24.76 -9.06 4.77
C LEU A 19 23.50 -8.72 3.95
N THR A 20 22.76 -7.67 4.32
CA THR A 20 21.58 -7.22 3.54
C THR A 20 21.92 -6.66 2.16
N ASN A 21 23.18 -6.25 1.92
CA ASN A 21 23.64 -5.80 0.61
C ASN A 21 24.17 -6.95 -0.26
N LEU A 22 24.45 -8.12 0.32
CA LEU A 22 24.89 -9.32 -0.40
C LEU A 22 23.73 -10.18 -0.92
N SER A 23 22.51 -10.02 -0.39
CA SER A 23 21.30 -10.51 -1.04
C SER A 23 21.02 -9.63 -2.25
N GLY A 24 21.86 -9.79 -3.27
CA GLY A 24 21.77 -9.11 -4.54
C GLY A 24 20.34 -9.20 -5.05
N TYR A 25 19.73 -8.02 -5.21
CA TYR A 25 18.62 -7.84 -6.13
C TYR A 25 19.11 -8.36 -7.48
N SER A 26 18.72 -9.60 -7.82
CA SER A 26 18.83 -10.04 -9.21
C SER A 26 17.98 -9.05 -10.00
N LYS A 27 18.64 -8.19 -10.79
CA LYS A 27 17.96 -7.48 -11.86
C LYS A 27 17.35 -8.57 -12.73
N VAL A 28 16.05 -8.79 -12.59
CA VAL A 28 15.27 -9.62 -13.50
C VAL A 28 15.63 -9.10 -14.88
N LYS A 29 16.23 -9.95 -15.72
CA LYS A 29 16.53 -9.59 -17.11
C LYS A 29 15.22 -9.08 -17.70
N ALA A 30 15.22 -7.81 -18.12
CA ALA A 30 14.11 -7.26 -18.88
C ALA A 30 13.95 -8.15 -20.11
N ASP A 31 12.83 -8.85 -20.15
CA ASP A 31 12.41 -9.58 -21.33
C ASP A 31 12.06 -8.53 -22.38
N ASN A 32 12.84 -8.47 -23.45
CA ASN A 32 12.69 -7.51 -24.56
C ASN A 32 11.52 -7.87 -25.49
N GLY A 33 10.72 -8.90 -25.18
CA GLY A 33 9.43 -9.10 -25.81
C GLY A 33 8.46 -7.98 -25.42
N THR A 34 7.70 -7.44 -26.37
CA THR A 34 6.54 -6.58 -26.12
C THR A 34 5.51 -7.35 -25.28
N LYS A 35 5.70 -7.33 -23.96
CA LYS A 35 4.72 -7.88 -23.02
C LYS A 35 3.53 -6.95 -23.01
N THR A 36 2.50 -7.31 -23.76
CA THR A 36 1.20 -6.68 -23.67
C THR A 36 0.61 -7.00 -22.30
N VAL A 37 0.49 -5.98 -21.43
CA VAL A 37 -0.24 -6.10 -20.18
C VAL A 37 -1.72 -5.93 -20.52
N ASN A 38 -2.50 -6.98 -20.29
CA ASN A 38 -3.95 -6.88 -20.40
C ASN A 38 -4.51 -6.20 -19.15
N VAL A 39 -5.13 -5.05 -19.34
CA VAL A 39 -5.76 -4.27 -18.26
C VAL A 39 -7.26 -4.44 -18.37
N TYR A 40 -7.88 -4.90 -17.28
CA TYR A 40 -9.33 -5.08 -17.18
C TYR A 40 -9.85 -4.39 -15.93
N VAL A 41 -11.09 -3.91 -16.01
CA VAL A 41 -11.82 -3.34 -14.88
C VAL A 41 -12.72 -4.40 -14.28
N ASP A 42 -12.57 -4.67 -12.98
CA ASP A 42 -13.52 -5.48 -12.21
C ASP A 42 -14.45 -4.53 -11.43
N PRO A 43 -15.76 -4.51 -11.74
CA PRO A 43 -16.70 -3.61 -11.08
C PRO A 43 -16.74 -3.74 -9.55
N ARG A 44 -16.40 -4.92 -9.00
CA ARG A 44 -16.39 -5.15 -7.55
C ARG A 44 -15.21 -4.45 -6.88
N ILE A 45 -14.05 -4.43 -7.55
CA ILE A 45 -12.87 -3.72 -7.10
C ILE A 45 -13.10 -2.21 -7.18
N GLU A 46 -13.71 -1.72 -8.27
CA GLU A 46 -14.06 -0.30 -8.41
C GLU A 46 -15.06 0.17 -7.36
N LEU A 47 -16.08 -0.65 -7.09
CA LEU A 47 -17.05 -0.36 -6.04
C LEU A 47 -16.37 -0.32 -4.66
N LEU A 48 -15.51 -1.30 -4.35
CA LEU A 48 -14.77 -1.34 -3.09
C LEU A 48 -13.87 -0.11 -2.93
N TYR A 49 -13.10 0.23 -3.96
CA TYR A 49 -12.23 1.41 -3.97
C TYR A 49 -13.02 2.71 -3.79
N THR A 50 -14.19 2.82 -4.42
CA THR A 50 -15.10 3.95 -4.24
C THR A 50 -15.58 4.05 -2.79
N VAL A 51 -16.00 2.95 -2.18
CA VAL A 51 -16.42 2.90 -0.77
C VAL A 51 -15.27 3.30 0.17
N GLU A 52 -14.07 2.79 -0.09
CA GLU A 52 -12.84 3.14 0.64
C GLU A 52 -12.57 4.65 0.57
N LEU A 53 -12.54 5.22 -0.64
CA LEU A 53 -12.30 6.64 -0.86
C LEU A 53 -13.32 7.53 -0.15
N LEU A 54 -14.62 7.23 -0.31
CA LEU A 54 -15.69 8.00 0.32
C LEU A 54 -15.69 7.89 1.84
N SER A 55 -15.20 6.77 2.39
CA SER A 55 -15.09 6.57 3.84
C SER A 55 -13.99 7.42 4.49
N GLY A 56 -13.10 8.00 3.68
CA GLY A 56 -11.89 8.69 4.13
C GLY A 56 -10.79 7.71 4.54
N TYR A 57 -10.86 6.46 4.09
CA TYR A 57 -9.80 5.49 4.33
C TYR A 57 -8.55 5.92 3.56
N SER A 58 -7.47 6.14 4.31
CA SER A 58 -6.20 6.55 3.70
C SER A 58 -5.56 5.32 3.05
N VAL A 59 -5.83 5.12 1.77
CA VAL A 59 -5.10 4.14 0.97
C VAL A 59 -3.68 4.69 0.83
N THR A 60 -2.77 4.20 1.68
CA THR A 60 -1.35 4.55 1.64
C THR A 60 -0.76 3.98 0.35
N GLY A 61 -0.79 4.76 -0.72
CA GLY A 61 -0.27 4.37 -2.02
C GLY A 61 0.08 5.56 -2.91
N TYR A 62 0.93 5.30 -3.90
CA TYR A 62 1.44 6.26 -4.90
C TYR A 62 0.33 6.97 -5.70
N TYR A 63 -0.90 6.45 -5.64
CA TYR A 63 -2.07 6.91 -6.40
C TYR A 63 -2.88 8.04 -5.72
N ASN A 64 -2.31 8.70 -4.71
CA ASN A 64 -3.06 9.67 -3.92
C ASN A 64 -3.49 10.94 -4.68
N ASN A 65 -2.87 11.22 -5.83
CA ASN A 65 -3.13 12.41 -6.66
C ASN A 65 -3.48 12.06 -8.12
N THR A 66 -4.19 10.95 -8.35
CA THR A 66 -4.66 10.63 -9.72
C THR A 66 -5.90 11.45 -10.08
N GLN A 67 -6.05 11.73 -11.37
CA GLN A 67 -7.28 12.31 -11.91
C GLN A 67 -8.50 11.41 -11.62
N TYR A 68 -8.32 10.10 -11.77
CA TYR A 68 -9.35 9.10 -11.50
C TYR A 68 -9.93 9.18 -10.07
N LYS A 69 -9.07 9.37 -9.06
CA LYS A 69 -9.51 9.55 -7.67
C LYS A 69 -10.39 10.79 -7.50
N LYS A 70 -10.05 11.89 -8.16
CA LYS A 70 -10.84 13.14 -8.11
C LYS A 70 -12.22 12.92 -8.73
N GLU A 71 -12.25 12.28 -9.90
CA GLU A 71 -13.49 11.95 -10.60
C GLU A 71 -14.43 11.07 -9.77
N ILE A 72 -13.91 10.04 -9.09
CA ILE A 72 -14.70 9.22 -8.16
C ILE A 72 -15.27 10.07 -7.01
N LEU A 73 -14.44 10.90 -6.38
CA LEU A 73 -14.87 11.71 -5.24
C LEU A 73 -15.93 12.73 -5.62
N ASP A 74 -15.82 13.33 -6.81
CA ASP A 74 -16.79 14.30 -7.33
C ASP A 74 -18.09 13.60 -7.72
N TYR A 75 -18.01 12.53 -8.55
CA TYR A 75 -19.17 11.81 -9.06
C TYR A 75 -19.99 11.14 -7.94
N PHE A 76 -19.32 10.47 -7.00
CA PHE A 76 -20.01 9.74 -5.93
C PHE A 76 -20.15 10.55 -4.62
N SER A 77 -19.89 11.87 -4.66
CA SER A 77 -19.95 12.75 -3.49
C SER A 77 -21.27 12.65 -2.70
N ALA A 78 -22.40 12.48 -3.38
CA ALA A 78 -23.72 12.32 -2.78
C ALA A 78 -23.85 11.06 -1.91
N PHE A 79 -23.03 10.04 -2.13
CA PHE A 79 -23.08 8.75 -1.43
C PHE A 79 -22.18 8.68 -0.19
N LYS A 80 -21.54 9.78 0.23
CA LYS A 80 -20.71 9.80 1.46
C LYS A 80 -21.43 9.30 2.71
N SER A 81 -22.76 9.47 2.77
CA SER A 81 -23.59 9.03 3.90
C SER A 81 -24.20 7.63 3.72
N HIS A 82 -23.86 6.91 2.65
CA HIS A 82 -24.41 5.59 2.34
C HIS A 82 -24.07 4.57 3.44
N PRO A 83 -24.97 3.61 3.78
CA PRO A 83 -24.73 2.61 4.82
C PRO A 83 -23.43 1.82 4.65
N ALA A 84 -23.09 1.44 3.41
CA ALA A 84 -21.85 0.72 3.12
C ALA A 84 -20.60 1.56 3.46
N VAL A 85 -20.60 2.85 3.15
CA VAL A 85 -19.49 3.78 3.44
C VAL A 85 -19.33 3.95 4.95
N LYS A 86 -20.45 4.13 5.68
CA LYS A 86 -20.44 4.21 7.14
C LYS A 86 -19.92 2.93 7.79
N LYS A 87 -20.43 1.78 7.34
CA LYS A 87 -19.99 0.47 7.85
C LYS A 87 -18.51 0.25 7.59
N PHE A 88 -18.02 0.57 6.40
CA PHE A 88 -16.60 0.47 6.08
C PHE A 88 -15.75 1.36 7.00
N LYS A 89 -16.16 2.61 7.21
CA LYS A 89 -15.49 3.55 8.12
C LYS A 89 -15.42 3.05 9.57
N GLU A 90 -16.48 2.39 10.05
CA GLU A 90 -16.51 1.78 11.37
C GLU A 90 -15.57 0.57 11.46
N MET A 91 -15.62 -0.32 10.47
CA MET A 91 -14.76 -1.51 10.43
C MET A 91 -13.29 -1.14 10.32
N SER A 92 -12.93 -0.18 9.47
CA SER A 92 -11.54 0.26 9.30
C SER A 92 -10.94 0.82 10.59
N ARG A 93 -11.74 1.54 11.39
CA ARG A 93 -11.34 2.01 12.73
C ARG A 93 -11.07 0.89 13.72
N ARG A 94 -11.70 -0.27 13.54
CA ARG A 94 -11.55 -1.46 14.39
C ARG A 94 -10.51 -2.45 13.86
N GLY A 95 -9.75 -2.07 12.83
CA GLY A 95 -8.82 -2.98 12.16
C GLY A 95 -9.51 -4.18 11.50
N PHE A 96 -10.77 -4.00 11.08
CA PHE A 96 -11.63 -5.04 10.50
C PHE A 96 -11.92 -6.24 11.43
N GLY A 97 -11.76 -6.06 12.74
CA GLY A 97 -12.20 -7.05 13.74
C GLY A 97 -13.71 -7.06 13.94
N TYR A 98 -14.26 -8.25 14.18
CA TYR A 98 -15.69 -8.49 14.50
C TYR A 98 -16.04 -8.04 15.91
#